data_AF-A0A955PGH1-F1
#
_entry.id   AF-A0A955PGH1-F1
#
_cell.length_a   1.000
_cell.length_b   1.000
_cell.length_c   1.000
_cell.angle_alpha   90.00
_cell.angle_beta   90.00
_cell.angle_gamma   90.00
#
_symmetry.space_group_name_H-M   'P 1'
#
loop_
_entity.id
_entity.type
_entity.pdbx_description
1 polymer ?
#
loop_
_entity_poly.entity_id
_entity_poly.type
_entity_poly.pdbx_seq_one_letter_code
_entity_poly.pdbx_strand_id
1 'polypeptide(L)'
;MPDLIRWTDHGLFCEPGNFFIDPWRPVDRAVITHGHSDHSRPGSTHYLCSNQSLSLLRARLPDEAAIESVPYGIEVNHNGIKISFHPAGHILGSSQIRVEKDGEVWVV
;
A
#
# COMPACT_ATOMS: atom_id res chain seq x y z
N MET A 1 -2.96 -20.98 11.57
CA MET A 1 -2.70 -20.42 10.22
C MET A 1 -1.67 -19.31 10.40
N PRO A 2 -0.77 -19.04 9.45
CA PRO A 2 0.10 -17.87 9.54
C PRO A 2 -0.74 -16.58 9.49
N ASP A 3 -0.26 -15.54 10.15
CA ASP A 3 -0.87 -14.20 10.12
C ASP A 3 -1.01 -13.69 8.67
N LEU A 4 -2.09 -12.97 8.38
CA LEU A 4 -2.34 -12.41 7.04
C LEU A 4 -1.25 -11.41 6.60
N ILE A 5 -0.69 -10.68 7.55
CA ILE A 5 0.42 -9.74 7.36
C ILE A 5 1.59 -10.18 8.24
N ARG A 6 2.78 -10.32 7.66
CA ARG A 6 4.00 -10.68 8.40
C ARG A 6 5.16 -9.75 8.09
N TRP A 7 6.05 -9.60 9.06
CA TRP A 7 7.31 -8.90 8.87
C TRP A 7 8.27 -9.68 7.97
N THR A 8 9.03 -8.94 7.17
CA THR A 8 10.11 -9.44 6.32
C THR A 8 11.28 -8.46 6.34
N ASP A 9 12.37 -8.80 5.67
CA ASP A 9 13.49 -7.90 5.40
C ASP A 9 13.20 -6.85 4.32
N HIS A 10 11.99 -6.86 3.73
CA HIS A 10 11.51 -5.88 2.74
C HIS A 10 10.37 -4.99 3.28
N GLY A 11 9.74 -5.35 4.41
CA GLY A 11 8.60 -4.63 5.00
C GLY A 11 7.48 -5.57 5.46
N LEU A 12 6.27 -5.02 5.60
CA LEU A 12 5.05 -5.78 5.92
C LEU A 12 4.55 -6.49 4.66
N PHE A 13 4.43 -7.80 4.70
CA PHE A 13 4.08 -8.62 3.54
C PHE A 13 2.74 -9.33 3.72
N CYS A 14 1.85 -9.16 2.75
CA CYS A 14 0.64 -9.98 2.60
C CYS A 14 0.93 -11.11 1.62
N GLU A 15 1.18 -12.31 2.15
CA GLU A 15 1.52 -13.48 1.33
C GLU A 15 0.41 -13.93 0.36
N PRO A 16 -0.85 -14.11 0.78
CA PRO A 16 -1.92 -14.48 -0.16
C PRO A 16 -2.23 -13.38 -1.18
N GLY A 17 -1.98 -12.11 -0.82
CA GLY A 17 -2.10 -10.97 -1.73
C GLY A 17 -0.89 -10.81 -2.65
N ASN A 18 0.27 -11.35 -2.29
CA ASN A 18 1.57 -11.09 -2.91
C ASN A 18 1.88 -9.58 -3.09
N PHE A 19 1.71 -8.80 -2.01
CA PHE A 19 2.07 -7.38 -1.99
C PHE A 19 2.69 -6.99 -0.65
N PHE A 20 3.45 -5.90 -0.66
CA PHE A 20 4.03 -5.30 0.54
C PHE A 20 3.35 -3.98 0.88
N ILE A 21 3.22 -3.68 2.16
CA ILE A 21 2.80 -2.38 2.66
C ILE A 21 4.05 -1.60 3.07
N ASP A 22 4.22 -0.41 2.51
CA ASP A 22 5.36 0.49 2.73
C ASP A 22 6.74 -0.21 2.73
N PRO A 23 7.09 -0.92 1.64
CA PRO A 23 8.35 -1.64 1.59
C PRO A 23 9.54 -0.68 1.57
N TRP A 24 10.59 -1.00 2.33
CA TRP A 24 11.83 -0.22 2.32
C TRP A 24 12.87 -0.70 1.28
N ARG A 25 12.59 -1.82 0.61
CA ARG A 25 13.35 -2.39 -0.53
C ARG A 25 12.45 -2.53 -1.76
N PRO A 26 13.01 -2.58 -2.99
CA PRO A 26 12.25 -2.85 -4.20
C PRO A 26 11.47 -4.18 -4.14
N VAL A 27 10.21 -4.17 -4.57
CA VAL A 27 9.31 -5.34 -4.63
C VAL A 27 8.42 -5.25 -5.86
N ASP A 28 7.68 -6.32 -6.19
CA ASP A 28 6.77 -6.27 -7.33
C ASP A 28 5.59 -5.30 -7.11
N ARG A 29 4.92 -5.37 -5.96
CA ARG A 29 3.76 -4.52 -5.63
C ARG A 29 3.88 -3.89 -4.25
N ALA A 30 3.90 -2.56 -4.23
CA ALA A 30 3.94 -1.74 -3.03
C ALA A 30 2.60 -1.04 -2.80
N VAL A 31 1.99 -1.24 -1.64
CA VAL A 31 0.80 -0.52 -1.17
C VAL A 31 1.29 0.56 -0.20
N ILE A 32 1.07 1.82 -0.55
CA ILE A 32 1.71 2.96 0.13
C ILE A 32 0.69 3.66 1.03
N THR A 33 1.01 3.79 2.31
CA THR A 33 0.17 4.49 3.29
C THR A 33 0.18 6.00 3.07
N HIS A 34 1.35 6.58 2.78
CA HIS A 34 1.52 8.03 2.58
C HIS A 34 2.83 8.42 1.87
N GLY A 35 2.91 9.68 1.45
CA GLY A 35 3.99 10.21 0.63
C GLY A 35 5.26 10.66 1.37
N HIS A 36 5.58 10.12 2.55
CA HIS A 36 6.92 10.32 3.12
C HIS A 36 7.96 9.47 2.37
N SER A 37 9.20 9.95 2.26
CA SER A 37 10.27 9.32 1.45
C SER A 37 10.71 7.95 1.96
N ASP A 38 10.54 7.68 3.25
CA ASP A 38 10.85 6.39 3.85
C ASP A 38 9.82 5.31 3.52
N HIS A 39 8.59 5.70 3.14
CA HIS A 39 7.50 4.82 2.68
C HIS A 39 7.41 4.76 1.14
N SER A 40 7.47 5.91 0.45
CA SER A 40 7.33 6.04 -1.02
C SER A 40 8.66 5.89 -1.77
N ARG A 41 9.33 4.75 -1.61
CA ARG A 41 10.65 4.51 -2.19
C ARG A 41 10.59 4.07 -3.66
N PRO A 42 11.55 4.52 -4.52
CA PRO A 42 11.64 4.06 -5.90
C PRO A 42 12.11 2.60 -5.99
N GLY A 43 11.79 1.95 -7.12
CA GLY A 43 12.31 0.63 -7.49
C GLY A 43 11.28 -0.49 -7.54
N SER A 44 10.08 -0.30 -6.96
CA SER A 44 9.01 -1.29 -7.07
C SER A 44 8.33 -1.23 -8.44
N THR A 45 7.82 -2.37 -8.94
CA THR A 45 7.19 -2.43 -10.27
C THR A 45 5.84 -1.70 -10.29
N HIS A 46 5.03 -1.91 -9.25
CA HIS A 46 3.68 -1.36 -9.12
C HIS A 46 3.47 -0.70 -7.77
N TYR A 47 2.79 0.44 -7.78
CA TYR A 47 2.41 1.19 -6.58
C TYR A 47 0.89 1.34 -6.51
N LEU A 48 0.31 1.10 -5.34
CA LEU A 48 -1.10 1.37 -5.05
C LEU A 48 -1.20 2.35 -3.88
N CYS A 49 -2.02 3.38 -4.02
CA CYS A 49 -2.17 4.41 -3.00
C CYS A 49 -3.58 5.02 -2.96
N SER A 50 -3.85 5.93 -2.03
CA SER A 50 -5.07 6.73 -2.07
C SER A 50 -4.99 7.82 -3.15
N ASN A 51 -6.12 8.19 -3.75
CA ASN A 51 -6.19 9.33 -4.69
C ASN A 51 -5.61 10.62 -4.08
N GLN A 52 -5.80 10.81 -2.79
CA GLN A 52 -5.33 11.97 -2.04
C GLN A 52 -3.79 11.99 -1.88
N SER A 53 -3.13 10.83 -1.96
CA SER A 53 -1.68 10.71 -1.91
C SER A 53 -1.01 10.75 -3.29
N LEU A 54 -1.77 10.58 -4.37
CA LEU A 54 -1.24 10.41 -5.73
C LEU A 54 -0.28 11.53 -6.16
N SER A 55 -0.65 12.80 -5.93
CA SER A 55 0.19 13.93 -6.34
C SER A 55 1.54 13.97 -5.60
N LEU A 56 1.55 13.60 -4.31
CA LEU A 56 2.78 13.51 -3.52
C LEU A 56 3.65 12.34 -3.98
N LEU A 57 3.06 11.17 -4.28
CA LEU A 57 3.80 10.03 -4.82
C LEU A 57 4.38 10.35 -6.20
N ARG A 58 3.62 11.01 -7.08
CA ARG A 58 4.10 11.46 -8.40
C ARG A 58 5.24 12.46 -8.31
N ALA A 59 5.28 13.28 -7.26
CA ALA A 59 6.38 14.22 -7.04
C ALA A 59 7.66 13.55 -6.48
N ARG A 60 7.57 12.32 -5.96
CA ARG A 60 8.70 11.63 -5.29
C ARG A 60 9.23 10.41 -6.04
N LEU A 61 8.38 9.74 -6.81
CA LEU A 61 8.73 8.57 -7.58
C LEU A 61 9.15 8.98 -9.00
N PRO A 62 9.95 8.14 -9.70
CA PRO A 62 10.28 8.37 -11.10
C PRO A 62 9.02 8.50 -11.98
N ASP A 63 9.12 9.26 -13.06
CA ASP A 63 7.98 9.52 -13.96
C ASP A 63 7.38 8.23 -14.53
N GLU A 64 8.23 7.22 -14.76
CA GLU A 64 7.87 5.90 -15.25
C GLU A 64 7.19 4.98 -14.21
N ALA A 65 7.10 5.40 -12.94
CA ALA A 65 6.49 4.58 -11.90
C ALA A 65 5.03 4.26 -12.24
N ALA A 66 4.68 2.98 -12.23
CA ALA A 66 3.30 2.54 -12.43
C ALA A 66 2.52 2.70 -11.12
N ILE A 67 1.79 3.82 -11.00
CA ILE A 67 1.01 4.17 -9.81
C ILE A 67 -0.48 4.09 -10.13
N GLU A 68 -1.16 3.19 -9.42
CA GLU A 68 -2.62 3.12 -9.35
C GLU A 68 -3.08 3.85 -8.07
N SER A 69 -4.23 4.50 -8.14
CA SER A 69 -4.81 5.16 -6.97
C SER A 69 -6.31 4.89 -6.86
N VAL A 70 -6.78 4.82 -5.63
CA VAL A 70 -8.19 4.55 -5.33
C VAL A 70 -8.76 5.59 -4.35
N PRO A 71 -10.06 5.94 -4.45
CA PRO A 71 -10.67 6.82 -3.45
C PRO A 71 -10.70 6.15 -2.07
N TYR A 72 -10.67 6.96 -1.02
CA TYR A 72 -10.91 6.46 0.34
C TYR A 72 -12.23 5.70 0.45
N GLY A 73 -12.21 4.64 1.27
CA GLY A 73 -13.36 3.78 1.51
C GLY A 73 -13.75 2.86 0.34
N ILE A 74 -13.11 3.00 -0.84
CA ILE A 74 -13.35 2.11 -1.97
C ILE A 74 -12.46 0.88 -1.86
N GLU A 75 -13.07 -0.29 -1.97
CA GLU A 75 -12.38 -1.56 -1.95
C GLU A 75 -11.87 -1.93 -3.34
N VAL A 76 -10.64 -2.42 -3.39
CA VAL A 76 -10.11 -3.16 -4.54
C VAL A 76 -9.80 -4.58 -4.13
N ASN A 77 -10.05 -5.52 -5.03
CA ASN A 77 -9.66 -6.91 -4.84
C ASN A 77 -8.33 -7.18 -5.53
N HIS A 78 -7.40 -7.77 -4.81
CA HIS A 78 -6.14 -8.25 -5.35
C HIS A 78 -5.85 -9.65 -4.83
N ASN A 79 -5.84 -10.65 -5.72
CA ASN A 79 -5.63 -12.06 -5.37
C ASN A 79 -6.56 -12.57 -4.25
N GLY A 80 -7.83 -12.13 -4.25
CA GLY A 80 -8.79 -12.49 -3.20
C GLY A 80 -8.70 -11.65 -1.92
N ILE A 81 -7.74 -10.72 -1.83
CA ILE A 81 -7.59 -9.80 -0.69
C ILE A 81 -8.30 -8.48 -0.99
N LYS A 82 -9.18 -8.04 -0.09
CA LYS A 82 -9.79 -6.71 -0.20
C LYS A 82 -8.87 -5.70 0.46
N ILE A 83 -8.54 -4.64 -0.28
CA ILE A 83 -7.70 -3.52 0.18
C ILE A 83 -8.54 -2.26 0.11
N SER A 84 -8.57 -1.47 1.18
CA SER A 84 -9.13 -0.11 1.15
C SER A 84 -8.32 0.86 1.99
N PHE A 85 -8.35 2.13 1.59
CA PHE A 85 -7.63 3.21 2.24
C PHE A 85 -8.59 4.08 3.04
N HIS A 86 -8.19 4.48 4.24
CA HIS A 86 -9.01 5.29 5.16
C HIS A 86 -8.17 6.43 5.72
N PRO A 87 -8.70 7.66 5.89
CA PRO A 87 -7.89 8.78 6.37
C PRO A 87 -7.21 8.49 7.72
N ALA A 88 -5.87 8.61 7.79
CA ALA A 88 -5.10 8.39 9.02
C ALA A 88 -4.96 9.64 9.91
N GLY A 89 -5.26 10.83 9.39
CA GLY A 89 -5.09 12.09 10.11
C GLY A 89 -3.63 12.48 10.40
N HIS A 90 -2.66 11.95 9.64
CA HIS A 90 -1.23 12.21 9.84
C HIS A 90 -0.71 13.36 8.95
N ILE A 91 -0.76 13.18 7.62
CA ILE A 91 -0.40 14.19 6.62
C ILE A 91 -1.41 14.19 5.47
N LEU A 92 -1.29 15.12 4.52
CA LEU A 92 -2.12 15.10 3.31
C LEU A 92 -1.97 13.76 2.59
N GLY A 93 -3.11 13.10 2.34
CA GLY A 93 -3.14 11.80 1.67
C GLY A 93 -2.75 10.60 2.53
N SER A 94 -2.45 10.78 3.82
CA SER A 94 -2.11 9.66 4.69
C SER A 94 -3.29 8.74 4.95
N SER A 95 -3.03 7.43 4.87
CA SER A 95 -4.04 6.39 4.94
C SER A 95 -3.70 5.33 5.98
N GLN A 96 -4.69 4.90 6.75
CA GLN A 96 -4.73 3.54 7.29
C GLN A 96 -5.14 2.61 6.15
N ILE A 97 -4.50 1.45 6.07
CA ILE A 97 -4.78 0.44 5.05
C ILE A 97 -5.49 -0.73 5.69
N ARG A 98 -6.74 -0.93 5.30
CA ARG A 98 -7.53 -2.10 5.69
C ARG A 98 -7.25 -3.23 4.71
N VAL A 99 -6.82 -4.38 5.23
CA VAL A 99 -6.58 -5.61 4.48
C VAL A 99 -7.51 -6.69 5.02
N GLU A 100 -8.36 -7.25 4.17
CA GLU A 100 -9.31 -8.30 4.56
C GLU A 100 -9.17 -9.55 3.68
N LYS A 101 -9.17 -10.71 4.35
CA LYS A 101 -9.34 -12.03 3.73
C LYS A 101 -10.36 -12.85 4.52
N ASP A 102 -11.45 -13.28 3.87
CA ASP A 102 -12.43 -14.20 4.46
C ASP A 102 -12.95 -13.79 5.86
N GLY A 103 -13.10 -12.48 6.10
CA GLY A 103 -13.54 -11.92 7.38
C GLY A 103 -12.44 -11.63 8.41
N GLU A 104 -11.21 -12.11 8.20
CA GLU A 104 -10.03 -11.67 8.95
C GLU A 104 -9.60 -10.29 8.46
N VAL A 105 -9.46 -9.32 9.37
CA VAL A 105 -9.15 -7.92 9.04
C VAL A 105 -7.93 -7.45 9.79
N TRP A 106 -7.00 -6.87 9.04
CA TRP A 106 -5.84 -6.15 9.56
C TRP A 106 -5.92 -4.69 9.15
N VAL A 107 -5.50 -3.79 10.04
CA VAL A 107 -5.34 -2.37 9.75
C VAL A 107 -3.88 -2.02 10.01
N VAL A 108 -3.22 -1.49 8.98
CA VAL A 108 -1.87 -0.94 9.04
C VAL A 108 -1.94 0.57 9.02
#